data_AF-A0A7C3LJY6-F1
#
_entry.id   AF-A0A7C3LJY6-F1
#
_cell.length_a   1.000
_cell.length_b   1.000
_cell.length_c   1.000
_cell.angle_alpha   90.00
_cell.angle_beta   90.00
_cell.angle_gamma   90.00
#
_symmetry.space_group_name_H-M   'P 1'
#
loop_
_entity.id
_entity.type
_entity.pdbx_description
1 polymer ?
#
loop_
_entity_poly.entity_id
_entity_poly.type
_entity_poly.pdbx_seq_one_letter_code
_entity_poly.pdbx_strand_id
1 'polypeptide(L)'
;MSLWIDFEGIDGSGKTTLSTRVAQALRDRSLEVVHAREGGKFASAISGRVRDLARSEDCLRLAPETEFLLNLAREAQLVAEV
;
A
#
# COMPACT_ATOMS: atom_id res chain seq x y z
N MET A 1 -7.43 21.10 -4.24
CA MET A 1 -7.42 20.48 -2.89
C MET A 1 -7.39 18.98 -3.12
N SER A 2 -6.42 18.26 -2.57
CA SER A 2 -6.27 16.81 -2.74
C SER A 2 -6.93 16.06 -1.57
N LEU A 3 -7.52 14.89 -1.86
CA LEU A 3 -8.14 14.01 -0.88
C LEU A 3 -7.37 12.69 -0.81
N TRP A 4 -7.04 12.25 0.40
CA TRP A 4 -6.39 10.98 0.66
C TRP A 4 -7.42 10.02 1.28
N ILE A 5 -7.51 8.81 0.74
CA ILE A 5 -8.44 7.78 1.17
C ILE A 5 -7.65 6.50 1.42
N ASP A 6 -7.77 5.96 2.63
CA ASP A 6 -7.18 4.69 3.00
C ASP A 6 -8.26 3.64 3.29
N PHE A 7 -7.96 2.38 2.99
CA PHE A 7 -8.90 1.26 3.09
C PHE A 7 -8.36 0.20 4.04
N GLU A 8 -8.90 0.17 5.26
CA GLU A 8 -8.42 -0.68 6.36
C GLU A 8 -9.32 -1.87 6.69
N GLY A 9 -8.76 -2.87 7.39
CA GLY A 9 -9.49 -4.07 7.84
C GLY A 9 -8.67 -5.37 7.82
N ILE A 10 -9.27 -6.45 8.32
CA ILE A 10 -8.59 -7.76 8.46
C ILE A 10 -8.25 -8.44 7.12
N ASP A 11 -7.37 -9.43 7.15
CA ASP A 11 -7.07 -10.24 5.96
C ASP A 11 -8.33 -10.95 5.44
N GLY A 12 -8.47 -10.96 4.11
CA GLY A 12 -9.67 -11.50 3.46
C GLY A 12 -10.91 -10.59 3.47
N SER A 13 -10.87 -9.41 4.11
CA SER A 13 -12.05 -8.51 4.17
C SER A 13 -12.43 -7.82 2.84
N GLY A 14 -11.64 -8.01 1.79
CA GLY A 14 -11.94 -7.47 0.45
C GLY A 14 -11.38 -6.07 0.16
N LYS A 15 -10.49 -5.52 0.99
CA LYS A 15 -9.87 -4.17 0.83
C LYS A 15 -9.33 -3.90 -0.56
N THR A 16 -8.56 -4.84 -1.13
CA THR A 16 -7.99 -4.72 -2.47
C THR A 16 -9.07 -4.64 -3.54
N THR A 17 -10.11 -5.47 -3.43
CA THR A 17 -11.25 -5.47 -4.35
C THR A 17 -12.03 -4.17 -4.26
N LEU A 18 -12.28 -3.68 -3.04
CA LEU A 18 -13.03 -2.45 -2.80
C LEU A 18 -12.27 -1.22 -3.32
N SER A 19 -11.01 -1.05 -2.92
CA SER A 19 -10.17 0.08 -3.36
C SER A 19 -10.03 0.15 -4.89
N THR A 20 -9.81 -0.99 -5.54
CA THR A 20 -9.73 -1.06 -7.01
C THR A 20 -11.05 -0.64 -7.66
N ARG A 21 -12.19 -1.10 -7.15
CA ARG A 21 -13.52 -0.72 -7.68
C ARG A 21 -13.84 0.76 -7.44
N VAL A 22 -13.50 1.29 -6.28
CA VAL A 22 -13.71 2.72 -5.96
C VAL A 22 -12.86 3.59 -6.88
N ALA A 23 -11.59 3.25 -7.10
CA ALA A 23 -10.74 4.00 -8.01
C ALA A 23 -11.28 3.98 -9.45
N GLN A 24 -11.72 2.82 -9.94
CA GLN A 24 -12.36 2.74 -11.27
C GLN A 24 -13.61 3.62 -11.34
N ALA A 25 -14.51 3.52 -10.36
CA ALA A 25 -15.75 4.32 -10.34
C ALA A 25 -15.49 5.84 -10.27
N LEU A 26 -14.40 6.28 -9.63
CA LEU A 26 -14.00 7.69 -9.61
C LEU A 26 -13.41 8.12 -10.96
N ARG A 27 -12.57 7.28 -11.59
CA ARG A 27 -12.03 7.52 -12.94
C ARG A 27 -13.14 7.59 -13.99
N ASP A 28 -14.15 6.73 -13.89
CA ASP A 28 -15.33 6.73 -14.78
C ASP A 28 -16.15 8.03 -14.67
N ARG A 29 -15.99 8.77 -13.55
CA ARG A 29 -16.55 10.12 -13.34
C ARG A 29 -15.59 11.23 -13.75
N SER A 30 -14.54 10.90 -14.51
CA SER A 30 -13.51 11.82 -14.98
C SER A 30 -12.71 12.52 -13.86
N LEU A 31 -12.60 11.88 -12.69
CA LEU A 31 -11.72 12.35 -11.63
C LEU A 31 -10.31 11.79 -11.82
N GLU A 32 -9.31 12.60 -11.52
CA GLU A 32 -7.92 12.15 -11.45
C GLU A 32 -7.75 11.28 -10.20
N VAL A 33 -7.25 10.06 -10.38
CA VAL A 33 -7.10 9.07 -9.31
C VAL A 33 -5.76 8.37 -9.43
N VAL A 34 -4.92 8.59 -8.43
CA VAL A 34 -3.72 7.81 -8.19
C VAL A 34 -4.04 6.71 -7.18
N HIS A 35 -3.69 5.47 -7.49
CA HIS A 35 -3.94 4.32 -6.62
C HIS A 35 -2.61 3.70 -6.17
N ALA A 36 -2.25 3.89 -4.90
CA ALA A 36 -0.94 3.48 -4.37
C ALA A 36 -0.69 1.96 -4.41
N ARG A 37 -1.74 1.14 -4.36
CA ARG A 37 -1.64 -0.34 -4.40
C ARG A 37 -2.69 -1.06 -5.28
N GLU A 38 -2.79 -0.69 -6.56
CA GLU A 38 -3.86 -1.20 -7.44
C GLU A 38 -3.72 -2.69 -7.73
N GLY A 39 -4.82 -3.45 -7.61
CA GLY A 39 -4.78 -4.92 -7.78
C GLY A 39 -3.83 -5.63 -6.80
N GLY A 40 -3.46 -4.99 -5.68
CA GLY A 40 -2.57 -5.54 -4.67
C GLY A 40 -1.08 -5.31 -4.94
N LYS A 41 -0.71 -4.67 -6.06
CA LYS A 41 0.67 -4.32 -6.43
C LYS A 41 0.96 -2.88 -6.07
N PHE A 42 2.10 -2.61 -5.43
CA PHE A 42 2.50 -1.23 -5.14
C PHE A 42 2.83 -0.48 -6.43
N ALA A 43 2.41 0.79 -6.50
CA ALA A 43 2.83 1.71 -7.54
C ALA A 43 4.34 1.99 -7.44
N SER A 44 4.86 2.10 -6.21
CA SER A 44 6.30 2.17 -5.94
C SER A 44 6.98 0.81 -6.03
N ALA A 45 7.96 0.69 -6.94
CA ALA A 45 8.79 -0.50 -7.05
C ALA A 45 9.67 -0.70 -5.81
N ILE A 46 10.16 0.38 -5.21
CA ILE A 46 10.98 0.32 -3.99
C ILE A 46 10.12 -0.16 -2.81
N SER A 47 8.93 0.39 -2.61
CA SER A 47 8.02 -0.07 -1.55
C SER A 47 7.63 -1.54 -1.72
N GLY A 48 7.49 -2.01 -2.98
CA GLY A 48 7.33 -3.44 -3.28
C GLY A 48 8.50 -4.29 -2.77
N ARG A 49 9.74 -3.88 -3.06
CA ARG A 49 10.94 -4.59 -2.58
C ARG A 49 11.08 -4.58 -1.06
N VAL A 50 10.74 -3.47 -0.41
CA VAL A 50 10.73 -3.39 1.06
C VAL A 50 9.66 -4.32 1.65
N ARG A 51 8.49 -4.43 1.01
CA ARG A 51 7.45 -5.40 1.41
C ARG A 51 7.96 -6.83 1.30
N ASP A 52 8.62 -7.18 0.20
CA ASP A 52 9.13 -8.53 -0.02
C ASP A 52 10.19 -8.89 1.03
N LEU A 53 11.12 -7.97 1.32
CA LEU A 53 12.10 -8.11 2.41
C LEU A 53 11.40 -8.35 3.75
N ALA A 54 10.43 -7.50 4.11
CA ALA A 54 9.72 -7.59 5.38
C ALA A 54 8.93 -8.90 5.54
N ARG A 55 8.59 -9.59 4.44
CA ARG A 55 7.92 -10.89 4.47
C ARG A 55 8.87 -12.09 4.38
N SER A 56 10.18 -11.86 4.26
CA SER A 56 11.15 -12.95 4.23
C SER A 56 11.22 -13.68 5.57
N GLU A 57 11.51 -14.98 5.53
CA GLU A 57 11.64 -15.80 6.75
C GLU A 57 12.76 -15.29 7.66
N ASP A 58 13.81 -14.70 7.09
CA ASP A 58 14.91 -14.08 7.83
C ASP A 58 14.43 -12.92 8.72
N CYS A 59 13.39 -12.20 8.29
CA CYS A 59 12.82 -11.10 9.04
C CYS A 59 11.91 -11.52 10.19
N LEU A 60 11.59 -12.81 10.35
CA LEU A 60 10.84 -13.32 11.52
C LEU A 60 11.60 -13.11 12.85
N ARG A 61 12.92 -12.86 12.77
CA ARG A 61 13.78 -12.63 13.93
C ARG A 61 14.03 -11.15 14.22
N LEU A 62 13.39 -10.23 13.50
CA LEU A 62 13.52 -8.81 13.77
C LEU A 62 12.98 -8.49 15.17
N ALA A 63 13.66 -7.56 15.86
CA ALA A 63 13.07 -6.92 17.02
C ALA A 63 11.79 -6.16 16.60
N PRO A 64 10.75 -6.08 17.45
CA PRO A 64 9.49 -5.43 17.11
C PRO A 64 9.65 -3.99 16.60
N GLU A 65 10.58 -3.22 17.19
CA GLU A 65 10.86 -1.85 16.78
C GLU A 65 11.44 -1.77 15.37
N THR A 66 12.30 -2.74 15.01
CA THR A 66 12.88 -2.82 13.66
C THR A 66 11.83 -3.18 12.62
N GLU A 67 10.94 -4.12 12.92
CA GLU A 67 9.81 -4.46 12.04
C GLU A 67 8.88 -3.25 11.83
N PHE A 68 8.57 -2.53 12.91
CA PHE A 68 7.76 -1.33 12.85
C PHE A 68 8.40 -0.25 11.97
N LEU A 69 9.66 0.09 12.21
CA LEU A 69 10.39 1.10 11.43
C LEU A 69 10.56 0.70 9.96
N LEU A 70 10.74 -0.60 9.67
CA LEU A 70 10.80 -1.10 8.29
C LEU A 70 9.46 -0.91 7.56
N ASN A 71 8.34 -1.19 8.24
CA ASN A 71 7.01 -0.93 7.68
C ASN A 71 6.77 0.57 7.46
N LEU A 72 7.18 1.44 8.40
CA LEU A 72 7.08 2.88 8.22
C LEU A 72 7.95 3.40 7.07
N ALA A 73 9.16 2.87 6.90
CA ALA A 73 10.03 3.25 5.79
C ALA A 73 9.40 2.91 4.42
N ARG A 74 8.69 1.77 4.33
CA ARG A 74 7.92 1.41 3.13
C ARG A 74 6.81 2.42 2.82
N GLU A 75 6.05 2.84 3.83
CA GLU A 75 4.97 3.82 3.65
C GLU A 75 5.51 5.21 3.29
N ALA A 76 6.61 5.63 3.94
CA ALA A 76 7.27 6.89 3.60
C ALA A 76 7.74 6.91 2.13
N GLN A 77 8.31 5.80 1.65
CA GLN A 77 8.71 5.67 0.25
C GLN A 77 7.50 5.70 -0.70
N LEU A 78 6.39 5.04 -0.32
CA LEU A 78 5.20 4.98 -1.16
C LEU A 78 4.60 6.38 -1.33
N VAL A 79 4.49 7.14 -0.25
CA VAL A 79 4.00 8.52 -0.27
C VAL A 79 4.90 9.45 -1.08
N ALA A 80 6.21 9.20 -1.11
CA ALA A 80 7.15 10.03 -1.87
C ALA A 80 7.08 9.81 -3.39
N GLU A 81 6.60 8.64 -3.84
CA GLU A 81 6.55 8.26 -5.26
C GLU A 81 5.13 8.30 -5.87
N VAL A 82 4.10 8.53 -5.06
CA VAL A 82 2.68 8.45 -5.44
C VAL A 82 1.99 9.80 -5.31
#